data_AF-Q8TVR0-F1
#
_entry.id   AF-Q8TVR0-F1
#
_cell.length_a   1.000
_cell.length_b   1.000
_cell.length_c   1.000
_cell.angle_alpha   90.00
_cell.angle_beta   90.00
_cell.angle_gamma   90.00
#
_symmetry.space_group_name_H-M   'P 1'
#
loop_
_entity.id
_entity.type
_entity.pdbx_description
1 polymer ?
#
loop_
_entity_poly.entity_id
_entity_poly.type
_entity_poly.pdbx_seq_one_letter_code
_entity_poly.pdbx_strand_id
1 'polypeptide(L)'
;MGVVESTEVPIFRDQEGKARALILRYDPDGGVFVRYGEREDGSWEWTGFRLTAAEVALLKEFFNRIDPLHVQRLESGRRDRG
;
A
#
# COMPACT_ATOMS: atom_id res chain seq x y z
N MET A 1 12.20 -26.56 0.13
CA MET A 1 12.85 -25.24 0.23
C MET A 1 12.41 -24.43 -0.97
N GLY A 2 11.47 -23.50 -0.80
CA GLY A 2 11.05 -22.61 -1.90
C GLY A 2 11.81 -21.29 -1.78
N VAL A 3 12.59 -20.95 -2.80
CA VAL A 3 13.17 -19.61 -2.97
C VAL A 3 12.01 -18.68 -3.31
N VAL A 4 11.72 -17.73 -2.41
CA VAL A 4 10.79 -16.64 -2.73
C VAL A 4 11.60 -15.64 -3.56
N GLU A 5 11.26 -15.55 -4.84
CA GLU A 5 11.79 -14.52 -5.73
C GLU A 5 11.61 -13.14 -5.10
N SER A 6 12.67 -12.33 -5.17
CA SER A 6 12.71 -10.95 -4.72
C SER A 6 11.48 -10.20 -5.25
N THR A 7 10.45 -10.07 -4.42
CA THR A 7 9.32 -9.21 -4.74
C THR A 7 9.86 -7.80 -4.74
N GLU A 8 9.99 -7.18 -5.92
CA GLU A 8 10.39 -5.78 -6.03
C GLU A 8 9.44 -4.95 -5.17
N VAL A 9 9.96 -4.42 -4.07
CA VAL A 9 9.17 -3.62 -3.14
C VAL A 9 9.07 -2.21 -3.74
N PRO A 10 7.86 -1.71 -4.05
CA PRO A 10 7.72 -0.36 -4.57
C PRO A 10 8.22 0.63 -3.51
N ILE A 11 9.23 1.41 -3.88
CA ILE A 11 9.74 2.53 -3.09
C ILE A 11 9.19 3.80 -3.70
N PHE A 12 8.50 4.59 -2.88
CA PHE A 12 7.98 5.89 -3.25
C PHE A 12 8.59 6.96 -2.36
N ARG A 13 8.64 8.20 -2.84
CA ARG A 13 8.95 9.36 -2.01
C ARG A 13 7.66 10.07 -1.66
N ASP A 14 7.51 10.46 -0.40
CA ASP A 14 6.41 11.31 0.02
C ASP A 14 6.65 12.78 -0.38
N GLN A 15 5.72 13.66 0.03
CA GLN A 15 5.81 15.10 -0.25
C GLN A 15 6.97 15.79 0.48
N GLU A 16 7.52 15.18 1.54
CA GLU A 16 8.68 15.66 2.28
C GLU A 16 10.00 15.13 1.68
N GLY A 17 9.92 14.29 0.65
CA GLY A 17 11.07 13.65 0.01
C GLY A 17 11.60 12.40 0.73
N LYS A 18 10.94 11.94 1.80
CA LYS A 18 11.32 10.72 2.54
C LYS A 18 10.97 9.49 1.72
N ALA A 19 11.90 8.55 1.66
CA ALA A 19 11.66 7.27 0.98
C ALA A 19 10.84 6.36 1.88
N ARG A 20 9.76 5.82 1.32
CA ARG A 20 8.81 4.93 1.97
C ARG A 20 8.60 3.68 1.12
N ALA A 21 8.26 2.58 1.76
CA ALA A 21 8.03 1.29 1.11
C ALA A 21 6.79 0.60 1.72
N LEU A 22 6.05 -0.13 0.88
CA LEU A 22 4.90 -0.93 1.31
C LEU A 22 5.01 -2.34 0.74
N ILE A 23 4.85 -3.34 1.61
CA ILE A 23 4.85 -4.76 1.26
C ILE A 23 3.51 -5.34 1.70
N LEU A 24 2.86 -6.03 0.77
CA LEU A 24 1.65 -6.81 1.03
C LEU A 24 1.95 -8.26 0.69
N ARG A 25 1.73 -9.16 1.64
CA ARG A 25 1.81 -10.61 1.42
C ARG A 25 0.48 -11.24 1.78
N TYR A 26 -0.15 -11.86 0.79
CA TYR A 26 -1.38 -12.61 1.01
C TYR A 26 -1.08 -13.94 1.69
N ASP A 27 -1.83 -14.22 2.74
CA ASP A 27 -1.80 -15.49 3.43
C ASP A 27 -2.80 -16.47 2.80
N PRO A 28 -2.59 -17.79 2.88
CA PRO A 28 -3.48 -18.78 2.27
C PRO A 28 -4.92 -18.76 2.81
N ASP A 29 -5.11 -18.23 4.02
CA ASP A 29 -6.42 -18.08 4.68
C ASP A 29 -7.19 -16.83 4.21
N GLY A 30 -6.62 -16.06 3.27
CA GLY A 30 -7.19 -14.80 2.79
C GLY A 30 -6.82 -13.58 3.64
N GLY A 31 -6.01 -13.76 4.69
CA GLY A 31 -5.37 -12.67 5.42
C GLY A 31 -4.29 -11.96 4.61
N VAL A 32 -3.82 -10.84 5.15
CA VAL A 32 -2.71 -10.07 4.56
C VAL A 32 -1.74 -9.66 5.65
N PHE A 33 -0.46 -9.97 5.46
CA PHE A 33 0.61 -9.31 6.20
C PHE A 33 0.99 -8.01 5.49
N VAL A 34 0.86 -6.90 6.21
CA VAL A 34 1.21 -5.56 5.75
C VAL A 34 2.50 -5.14 6.45
N ARG A 35 3.48 -4.69 5.68
CA ARG A 35 4.71 -4.09 6.21
C ARG A 35 4.97 -2.76 5.54
N TYR A 36 5.17 -1.75 6.36
CA TYR A 36 5.47 -0.39 5.95
C TYR A 36 6.88 -0.04 6.41
N GLY A 37 7.66 0.60 5.54
CA GLY A 37 9.02 1.01 5.82
C GLY A 37 9.23 2.50 5.58
N GLU A 38 9.95 3.17 6.48
CA GLU A 38 10.47 4.51 6.29
C GLU A 38 11.99 4.47 6.27
N ARG A 39 12.60 5.27 5.38
CA ARG A 39 14.05 5.36 5.31
C ARG A 39 14.55 6.58 6.09
N GLU A 40 15.31 6.33 7.15
CA GLU A 40 15.96 7.34 7.98
C GLU A 40 17.47 7.05 8.06
N ASP A 41 18.28 8.07 7.76
CA ASP A 41 19.75 8.01 7.76
C ASP A 41 20.36 6.82 6.99
N GLY A 42 19.74 6.47 5.86
CA GLY A 42 20.17 5.38 4.99
C GLY A 42 19.72 3.99 5.42
N SER A 43 19.16 3.85 6.63
CA SER A 43 18.55 2.63 7.16
C SER A 43 17.04 2.61 6.96
N TRP A 44 16.42 1.42 7.00
CA TRP A 44 14.98 1.27 6.93
C TRP A 44 14.43 0.91 8.31
N GLU A 45 13.53 1.73 8.83
CA GLU A 45 12.68 1.38 9.96
C GLU A 45 11.40 0.74 9.42
N TRP A 46 11.02 -0.42 9.97
CA TRP A 46 9.88 -1.19 9.47
C TRP A 46 8.85 -1.44 10.55
N THR A 47 7.59 -1.12 10.25
CA THR A 47 6.43 -1.48 11.06
C THR A 47 5.56 -2.46 10.29
N GLY A 48 5.02 -3.48 10.95
CA GLY A 48 4.18 -4.48 10.31
C GLY A 48 3.04 -4.94 11.19
N PHE A 49 1.93 -5.29 10.56
CA PHE A 49 0.75 -5.84 11.19
C PHE A 49 0.09 -6.86 10.26
N ARG A 50 -0.78 -7.71 10.84
CA ARG A 50 -1.52 -8.72 10.09
C ARG A 50 -2.99 -8.38 10.11
N LEU A 51 -3.62 -8.50 8.96
CA LEU A 51 -5.05 -8.40 8.77
C LEU A 51 -5.61 -9.80 8.53
N THR A 52 -6.67 -10.13 9.23
CA THR A 52 -7.50 -11.31 8.99
C THR A 52 -8.29 -11.17 7.69
N ALA A 53 -8.78 -12.28 7.14
CA ALA A 53 -9.65 -12.25 5.96
C ALA A 53 -10.89 -11.36 6.15
N ALA A 54 -11.46 -11.32 7.38
CA ALA A 54 -12.60 -10.48 7.70
C ALA A 54 -12.26 -8.98 7.65
N GLU A 55 -11.12 -8.58 8.22
CA GLU A 55 -10.65 -7.19 8.16
C GLU A 55 -10.33 -6.76 6.73
N VAL A 56 -9.74 -7.65 5.92
CA VAL A 56 -9.50 -7.41 4.50
C VAL A 56 -10.82 -7.21 3.74
N ALA A 57 -11.85 -8.01 4.03
CA ALA A 57 -13.18 -7.86 3.41
C ALA A 57 -13.82 -6.50 3.77
N LEU A 58 -13.73 -6.08 5.04
CA LEU A 58 -14.22 -4.78 5.49
C LEU A 58 -13.50 -3.62 4.79
N LEU A 59 -12.18 -3.70 4.64
CA LEU A 59 -11.40 -2.68 3.94
C LEU A 59 -11.79 -2.58 2.46
N LYS A 60 -11.99 -3.71 1.78
CA LYS A 60 -12.45 -3.73 0.38
C LYS A 60 -13.82 -3.05 0.22
N GLU A 61 -14.77 -3.39 1.09
CA GLU A 61 -16.09 -2.75 1.14
C GLU A 61 -15.99 -1.23 1.37
N PHE A 62 -15.15 -0.82 2.33
CA PHE A 62 -14.93 0.59 2.63
C PHE A 62 -14.38 1.36 1.42
N PHE A 63 -13.32 0.85 0.79
CA PHE A 63 -12.73 1.49 -0.38
C PHE A 63 -13.69 1.52 -1.57
N ASN A 64 -14.43 0.45 -1.85
CA ASN A 64 -15.44 0.42 -2.93
C ASN A 64 -16.53 1.49 -2.76
N ARG A 65 -16.88 1.85 -1.53
CA ARG A 65 -17.86 2.92 -1.25
C ARG A 65 -17.28 4.32 -1.43
N ILE A 66 -15.97 4.45 -1.29
CA ILE A 66 -15.23 5.72 -1.37
C ILE A 66 -14.68 5.99 -2.79
N ASP A 67 -14.44 4.93 -3.56
CA ASP A 67 -13.92 4.96 -4.93
C ASP A 67 -14.73 5.85 -5.90
N PRO A 68 -16.09 5.83 -5.92
CA PRO A 68 -16.83 6.73 -6.82
C PRO A 68 -16.62 8.23 -6.49
N LEU A 69 -16.19 8.57 -5.27
CA LEU A 69 -15.89 9.96 -4.87
C LEU A 69 -14.43 10.37 -5.12
N HIS A 70 -13.48 9.43 -5.20
CA HIS A 70 -12.05 9.73 -5.34
C HIS A 70 -11.53 9.73 -6.78
N VAL A 71 -12.07 8.89 -7.66
CA VAL A 71 -11.64 8.82 -9.07
C VAL A 71 -12.04 10.09 -9.85
N GLN A 72 -13.23 10.66 -9.58
CA GLN A 72 -13.67 11.90 -10.24
C GLN A 72 -12.76 13.12 -9.97
N ARG A 73 -12.05 13.13 -8.83
CA ARG A 73 -11.17 14.25 -8.43
C ARG A 73 -9.80 14.20 -9.10
N LEU A 74 -9.32 13.01 -9.46
CA LEU A 74 -8.07 12.82 -10.21
C LEU A 74 -8.24 13.13 -11.71
N GLU A 75 -9.41 12.83 -12.28
CA GLU A 75 -9.68 13.13 -13.70
C GLU A 75 -9.98 14.62 -13.96
N SER A 76 -10.68 15.30 -13.04
CA SER A 76 -10.97 16.74 -13.16
C SER A 76 -9.70 17.61 -13.05
N GLY A 77 -8.75 17.26 -12.17
CA GLY A 77 -7.48 17.99 -12.04
C GLY A 77 -6.51 17.83 -13.23
N ARG A 78 -6.81 16.93 -14.18
CA ARG A 78 -6.01 16.71 -15.40
C ARG A 78 -6.52 17.52 -16.59
N ARG A 79 -7.76 18.01 -16.58
CA ARG A 79 -8.35 18.81 -17.67
C ARG A 79 -7.99 20.29 -17.62
N ASP A 80 -7.69 20.85 -16.44
CA ASP A 80 -7.36 22.28 -16.29
C ASP A 80 -5.87 22.63 -16.55
N ARG A 81 -5.07 21.67 -17.01
CA ARG A 81 -3.67 21.86 -17.41
C ARG A 81 -3.41 21.55 -18.89
N GLY A 82 -4.46 21.64 -19.72
CA GLY A 82 -4.39 21.59 -21.18
C GLY A 82 -4.46 22.98 -21.81
#